data_AF-A0A913YBW8-F1
#
_entry.id   AF-A0A913YBW8-F1
#
_cell.length_a   1.000
_cell.length_b   1.000
_cell.length_c   1.000
_cell.angle_alpha   90.00
_cell.angle_beta   90.00
_cell.angle_gamma   90.00
#
_symmetry.space_group_name_H-M   'P 1'
#
loop_
_entity.id
_entity.type
_entity.pdbx_description
1 polymer ?
#
loop_
_entity_poly.entity_id
_entity_poly.type
_entity_poly.pdbx_seq_one_letter_code
_entity_poly.pdbx_strand_id
1 'polypeptide(L)'
;MTTRRSAILIVLGWVHSVFWPVAPLLGWGEIVMDPMTNTCRPNFGGKGVVSKTYAMVMSFFSFVIPTVVMIGCYCQIFRVARNQVKLINKNSIETRQNGGSHRNKANESKALKTVLLVLGAFVLAWLPYTIISTGKLVTRWNIGPTSANAVLTITLINGSINPFIYSLRDKRFKGGFKKIICSCGKNLVEDTMDSYVSSVRRTQASQPEINAQDTHL
;
A
#
# COMPACT_ATOMS: atom_id res chain seq x y z
N MET A 1 0.57 -21.41 -1.70
CA MET A 1 -0.25 -21.16 -2.91
C MET A 1 0.56 -21.57 -4.12
N THR A 2 -0.04 -22.25 -5.11
CA THR A 2 0.63 -22.57 -6.38
C THR A 2 0.61 -21.34 -7.31
N THR A 3 1.65 -21.13 -8.11
CA THR A 3 1.75 -20.02 -9.08
C THR A 3 0.52 -19.89 -9.97
N ARG A 4 -0.02 -21.02 -10.45
CA ARG A 4 -1.25 -21.07 -11.27
C ARG A 4 -2.46 -20.45 -10.58
N ARG A 5 -2.68 -20.77 -9.30
CA ARG A 5 -3.80 -20.21 -8.50
C ARG A 5 -3.62 -18.72 -8.28
N SER A 6 -2.40 -18.26 -7.99
CA SER A 6 -2.11 -16.83 -7.85
C SER A 6 -2.35 -16.06 -9.14
N ALA A 7 -1.90 -16.59 -10.29
CA ALA A 7 -2.12 -15.98 -11.60
C ALA A 7 -3.62 -15.85 -11.93
N ILE A 8 -4.41 -16.90 -11.69
CA ILE A 8 -5.87 -16.86 -11.89
C ILE A 8 -6.51 -15.76 -11.03
N LEU A 9 -6.16 -15.68 -9.74
CA LEU A 9 -6.71 -14.65 -8.85
C LEU A 9 -6.34 -13.24 -9.28
N ILE A 10 -5.11 -13.03 -9.77
CA ILE A 10 -4.67 -11.74 -10.31
C ILE A 10 -5.50 -11.36 -11.53
N VAL A 11 -5.67 -12.27 -12.50
CA VAL A 11 -6.45 -12.02 -13.71
C VAL A 11 -7.91 -11.70 -13.36
N LEU A 12 -8.52 -12.48 -12.46
CA LEU A 12 -9.89 -12.22 -12.00
C LEU A 12 -10.01 -10.84 -11.33
N GLY A 13 -9.00 -10.45 -10.53
CA GLY A 13 -8.93 -9.12 -9.93
C GLY A 13 -8.91 -8.01 -10.98
N TRP A 14 -8.06 -8.12 -12.00
CA TRP A 14 -8.00 -7.14 -13.10
C TRP A 14 -9.31 -7.03 -13.87
N VAL A 15 -9.92 -8.17 -14.23
CA VAL A 15 -11.22 -8.19 -14.92
C VAL A 15 -12.28 -7.49 -14.07
N HIS A 16 -12.31 -7.76 -12.77
CA HIS A 16 -13.23 -7.10 -11.85
C HIS A 16 -12.99 -5.58 -11.75
N SER A 17 -11.72 -5.15 -11.70
CA SER A 17 -11.38 -3.72 -11.64
C SER A 17 -11.76 -2.95 -12.90
N VAL A 18 -11.67 -3.58 -14.09
CA VAL A 18 -12.07 -2.96 -15.36
C VAL A 18 -13.58 -2.96 -15.54
N PHE A 19 -14.27 -3.98 -15.06
CA PHE A 19 -15.72 -4.12 -15.20
C PHE A 19 -16.50 -2.90 -14.69
N TRP A 20 -16.21 -2.44 -13.46
CA TRP A 20 -16.96 -1.34 -12.85
C TRP A 20 -16.93 -0.01 -13.62
N PRO A 21 -15.77 0.55 -14.01
CA PRO A 21 -15.74 1.78 -14.78
C PRO A 21 -16.31 1.62 -16.21
N VAL A 22 -16.27 0.42 -16.79
CA VAL A 22 -16.80 0.16 -18.14
C VAL A 22 -18.31 -0.01 -18.15
N ALA A 23 -18.92 -0.56 -17.09
CA ALA A 23 -20.36 -0.81 -17.06
C ALA A 23 -21.25 0.43 -17.34
N PRO A 24 -20.96 1.63 -16.81
CA PRO A 24 -21.68 2.86 -17.19
C PRO A 24 -21.55 3.23 -18.66
N LEU A 25 -20.41 2.94 -19.30
CA LEU A 25 -20.19 3.20 -20.73
C LEU A 25 -21.06 2.31 -21.61
N LEU A 26 -21.43 1.13 -21.10
CA LEU A 26 -22.35 0.18 -21.74
C LEU A 26 -23.82 0.44 -21.38
N GLY A 27 -24.11 1.54 -20.67
CA GLY A 27 -25.47 1.95 -20.30
C GLY A 27 -25.96 1.46 -18.94
N TRP A 28 -25.14 0.74 -18.15
CA TRP A 28 -25.49 0.33 -16.79
C TRP A 28 -24.79 1.19 -15.74
N GLY A 29 -25.47 2.26 -15.34
CA GLY A 29 -24.98 3.27 -14.42
C GLY A 29 -24.73 4.59 -15.12
N GLU A 30 -24.43 5.62 -14.33
CA GLU A 30 -24.17 6.96 -14.83
C GLU A 30 -22.98 7.54 -14.06
N ILE A 31 -22.02 8.12 -14.77
CA ILE A 31 -20.90 8.84 -14.17
C ILE A 31 -21.20 10.33 -14.31
N VAL A 32 -21.24 11.03 -13.18
CA VAL A 32 -21.52 12.47 -13.13
C VAL A 32 -20.35 13.20 -12.51
N MET A 33 -20.13 14.42 -12.98
CA MET A 33 -19.21 15.36 -12.32
C MET A 33 -19.92 15.93 -11.08
N ASP A 34 -19.32 15.75 -9.91
CA ASP A 34 -19.85 16.31 -8.67
C ASP A 34 -19.24 17.70 -8.43
N PRO A 35 -20.06 18.78 -8.49
CA PRO A 35 -19.56 20.14 -8.31
C PRO A 35 -19.07 20.42 -6.89
N MET A 36 -19.48 19.64 -5.88
CA MET A 36 -19.02 19.85 -4.49
C MET A 36 -17.60 19.33 -4.24
N THR A 37 -17.17 18.33 -5.00
CA THR A 37 -15.86 17.69 -4.82
C THR A 37 -14.95 17.84 -6.05
N ASN A 38 -15.46 18.43 -7.14
CA ASN A 38 -14.77 18.53 -8.43
C ASN A 38 -14.22 17.18 -8.93
N THR A 39 -14.98 16.10 -8.72
CA THR A 39 -14.60 14.74 -9.13
C THR A 39 -15.66 14.06 -9.96
N CYS A 40 -15.23 13.19 -10.87
CA CYS A 40 -16.11 12.29 -11.61
C CYS A 40 -16.39 11.04 -10.76
N ARG A 41 -17.66 10.75 -10.51
CA ARG A 41 -18.07 9.60 -9.70
C ARG A 41 -19.39 8.99 -10.17
N PRO A 42 -19.70 7.74 -9.79
CA PRO A 42 -21.04 7.18 -9.99
C PRO A 42 -22.13 8.09 -9.45
N ASN A 43 -23.27 8.14 -10.13
CA ASN A 43 -24.41 8.94 -9.69
C ASN A 43 -25.15 8.29 -8.50
N PHE A 44 -24.58 8.46 -7.31
CA PHE A 44 -25.18 7.97 -6.05
C PHE A 44 -26.43 8.75 -5.61
N GLY A 45 -26.77 9.86 -6.28
CA GLY A 45 -27.99 10.65 -6.05
C GLY A 45 -29.07 10.43 -7.12
N GLY A 46 -28.81 9.57 -8.11
CA GLY A 46 -29.70 9.34 -9.24
C GLY A 46 -31.05 8.78 -8.82
N LYS A 47 -32.13 9.32 -9.39
CA LYS A 47 -33.49 8.80 -9.14
C LYS A 47 -33.76 7.50 -9.92
N GLY A 48 -33.07 7.30 -11.05
CA GLY A 48 -33.25 6.15 -11.94
C GLY A 48 -32.84 4.82 -11.33
N VAL A 49 -33.57 3.76 -11.67
CA VAL A 49 -33.29 2.38 -11.23
C VAL A 49 -31.94 1.88 -11.73
N VAL A 50 -31.49 2.36 -12.89
CA VAL A 50 -30.19 2.01 -13.49
C VAL A 50 -29.03 2.46 -12.61
N SER A 51 -28.96 3.75 -12.24
CA SER A 51 -27.91 4.29 -11.37
C SER A 51 -27.94 3.68 -9.97
N LYS A 52 -29.14 3.40 -9.44
CA LYS A 52 -29.30 2.76 -8.13
C LYS A 52 -28.82 1.32 -8.10
N THR A 53 -29.26 0.51 -9.06
CA THR A 53 -28.87 -0.90 -9.13
C THR A 53 -27.36 -1.03 -9.35
N TYR A 54 -26.79 -0.24 -10.26
CA TYR A 54 -25.34 -0.17 -10.47
C TYR A 54 -24.58 0.16 -9.17
N ALA A 55 -24.96 1.24 -8.47
CA ALA A 55 -24.28 1.67 -7.25
C ALA A 55 -24.41 0.66 -6.09
N MET A 56 -25.57 0.03 -5.92
CA MET A 56 -25.77 -1.01 -4.90
C MET A 56 -24.92 -2.24 -5.18
N VAL A 57 -24.93 -2.72 -6.43
CA VAL A 57 -24.17 -3.91 -6.83
C VAL A 57 -22.67 -3.63 -6.73
N MET A 58 -22.21 -2.46 -7.18
CA MET A 58 -20.82 -2.03 -6.99
C MET A 58 -20.43 -2.03 -5.51
N SER A 59 -21.22 -1.41 -4.65
CA SER A 59 -20.90 -1.32 -3.21
C SER A 59 -20.85 -2.71 -2.57
N PHE A 60 -21.75 -3.61 -2.97
CA PHE A 60 -21.79 -4.97 -2.44
C PHE A 60 -20.54 -5.78 -2.81
N PHE A 61 -20.18 -5.80 -4.10
CA PHE A 61 -19.05 -6.61 -4.57
C PHE A 61 -17.69 -5.98 -4.30
N SER A 62 -17.56 -4.65 -4.41
CA SER A 62 -16.28 -3.97 -4.25
C SER A 62 -15.93 -3.64 -2.81
N PHE A 63 -16.91 -3.65 -1.89
CA PHE A 63 -16.69 -3.32 -0.49
C PHE A 63 -17.23 -4.36 0.49
N VAL A 64 -18.51 -4.75 0.40
CA VAL A 64 -19.12 -5.64 1.40
C VAL A 64 -18.48 -7.04 1.39
N ILE A 65 -18.41 -7.70 0.23
CA ILE A 65 -17.80 -9.03 0.11
C ILE A 65 -16.34 -9.02 0.59
N PRO A 66 -15.44 -8.13 0.09
CA PRO A 66 -14.07 -8.04 0.57
C PRO A 66 -14.00 -7.83 2.09
N THR A 67 -14.85 -6.96 2.65
CA THR A 67 -14.85 -6.66 4.09
C THR A 67 -15.27 -7.86 4.93
N VAL A 68 -16.32 -8.58 4.54
CA VAL A 68 -16.76 -9.79 5.24
C VAL A 68 -15.66 -10.87 5.21
N VAL A 69 -15.03 -11.06 4.05
CA VAL A 69 -13.91 -12.00 3.91
C VAL A 69 -12.73 -11.59 4.80
N MET A 70 -12.38 -10.30 4.82
CA MET A 70 -11.32 -9.78 5.69
C MET A 70 -11.62 -10.02 7.16
N ILE A 71 -12.84 -9.71 7.62
CA ILE A 71 -13.28 -9.95 9.00
C ILE A 71 -13.19 -11.45 9.33
N GLY A 72 -13.69 -12.32 8.46
CA GLY A 72 -13.60 -13.77 8.64
C GLY A 72 -12.16 -14.26 8.77
N CYS A 73 -11.28 -13.82 7.88
CA CYS A 73 -9.85 -14.10 7.95
C CYS A 73 -9.23 -13.60 9.26
N TYR A 74 -9.58 -12.39 9.71
CA TYR A 74 -9.06 -11.82 10.95
C TYR A 74 -9.51 -12.58 12.17
N CYS A 75 -10.78 -12.97 12.23
CA CYS A 75 -11.30 -13.81 13.30
C CYS A 75 -10.55 -15.15 13.36
N GLN A 76 -10.31 -15.79 12.21
CA GLN A 76 -9.54 -17.04 12.16
C GLN A 76 -8.10 -16.84 12.64
N ILE A 77 -7.42 -15.80 12.17
CA ILE A 77 -6.06 -15.45 12.59
C ILE A 77 -6.00 -15.20 14.10
N PHE A 78 -6.94 -14.43 14.63
CA PHE A 78 -6.99 -14.11 16.06
C PHE A 78 -7.27 -15.34 16.92
N ARG A 79 -8.14 -16.24 16.45
CA ARG A 79 -8.39 -17.54 17.10
C ARG A 79 -7.13 -18.40 17.13
N VAL A 80 -6.44 -18.53 16.00
CA VAL A 80 -5.17 -19.27 15.93
C VAL A 80 -4.13 -18.65 16.85
N ALA A 81 -3.96 -17.33 16.83
CA ALA A 81 -3.01 -16.63 17.69
C ALA A 81 -3.32 -16.85 19.18
N ARG A 82 -4.58 -16.75 19.60
CA ARG A 82 -4.99 -17.02 20.99
C ARG A 82 -4.77 -18.48 21.38
N ASN A 83 -5.04 -19.42 20.47
CA ASN A 83 -4.80 -20.84 20.73
C ASN A 83 -3.31 -21.13 20.89
N GLN A 84 -2.43 -20.51 20.08
CA GLN A 84 -0.98 -20.64 20.24
C GLN A 84 -0.51 -20.13 21.61
N VAL A 85 -1.03 -19.01 22.11
CA VAL A 85 -0.71 -18.50 23.46
C VAL A 85 -1.17 -19.46 24.56
N LYS A 86 -2.39 -20.01 24.44
CA LYS A 86 -2.91 -21.00 25.41
C LYS A 86 -2.08 -22.29 25.43
N LEU A 87 -1.67 -22.78 24.26
CA LEU A 87 -0.82 -23.97 24.13
C LEU A 87 0.58 -23.74 24.70
N ILE A 88 1.17 -22.55 24.48
CA ILE A 88 2.46 -22.19 25.08
C ILE A 88 2.36 -22.12 26.60
N ASN A 89 1.32 -21.51 27.17
CA ASN A 89 1.14 -21.47 28.63
C ASN A 89 0.90 -22.86 29.26
N LYS A 90 0.32 -23.80 28.51
CA LYS A 90 0.18 -25.20 28.96
C LYS A 90 1.50 -25.96 28.86
N ASN A 91 2.24 -25.79 27.76
CA ASN A 91 3.49 -26.50 27.50
C ASN A 91 4.72 -25.85 28.15
N SER A 92 4.62 -24.62 28.68
CA SER A 92 5.70 -23.95 29.42
C SER A 92 6.02 -24.61 30.77
N ILE A 93 5.15 -25.51 31.24
CA ILE A 93 5.43 -26.40 32.38
C ILE A 93 6.36 -27.56 31.95
N GLU A 94 6.38 -27.95 30.67
CA GLU A 94 7.20 -29.06 30.13
C GLU A 94 8.43 -28.62 29.30
N THR A 95 8.41 -27.44 28.66
CA THR A 95 9.39 -27.06 27.62
C THR A 95 10.44 -26.07 28.12
N ARG A 96 11.20 -26.43 29.16
CA ARG A 96 12.43 -25.69 29.53
C ARG A 96 13.70 -26.21 28.83
N GLN A 97 13.60 -27.24 27.98
CA GLN A 97 14.78 -28.00 27.51
C GLN A 97 15.13 -27.99 26.01
N ASN A 98 14.29 -27.53 25.07
CA ASN A 98 14.69 -27.58 23.64
C ASN A 98 14.51 -26.26 22.91
N GLY A 99 15.63 -25.55 22.73
CA GLY A 99 15.78 -24.29 22.00
C GLY A 99 15.62 -24.40 20.48
N GLY A 100 14.47 -24.89 20.02
CA GLY A 100 14.17 -25.08 18.59
C GLY A 100 13.43 -23.91 17.92
N SER A 101 14.11 -23.23 17.00
CA SER A 101 13.56 -22.45 15.85
C SER A 101 12.36 -21.51 16.09
N HIS A 102 12.51 -20.53 16.98
CA HIS A 102 11.54 -19.41 17.13
C HIS A 102 11.55 -18.40 15.97
N ARG A 103 12.57 -18.42 15.10
CA ARG A 103 12.84 -17.33 14.13
C ARG A 103 11.87 -17.31 12.94
N ASN A 104 11.38 -18.48 12.50
CA ASN A 104 10.47 -18.59 11.35
C ASN A 104 9.02 -18.22 11.72
N LYS A 105 8.48 -18.73 12.84
CA LYS A 105 7.15 -18.35 13.36
C LYS A 105 7.03 -16.84 13.65
N ALA A 106 8.09 -16.23 14.18
CA ALA A 106 8.12 -14.80 14.46
C ALA A 106 8.10 -13.93 13.18
N ASN A 107 8.69 -14.40 12.08
CA ASN A 107 8.67 -13.68 10.80
C ASN A 107 7.35 -13.86 10.03
N GLU A 108 6.76 -15.06 10.04
CA GLU A 108 5.42 -15.30 9.50
C GLU A 108 4.36 -14.43 10.19
N SER A 109 4.46 -14.30 11.52
CA SER A 109 3.58 -13.42 12.30
C SER A 109 3.75 -11.93 11.96
N LYS A 110 4.95 -11.48 11.52
CA LYS A 110 5.19 -10.08 11.12
C LYS A 110 4.56 -9.79 9.76
N ALA A 111 4.77 -10.67 8.78
CA ALA A 111 4.16 -10.53 7.45
C ALA A 111 2.63 -10.50 7.56
N LEU A 112 2.05 -11.39 8.37
CA LEU A 112 0.62 -11.41 8.64
C LEU A 112 0.12 -10.11 9.28
N LYS A 113 0.83 -9.57 10.29
CA LYS A 113 0.48 -8.27 10.90
C LYS A 113 0.51 -7.12 9.90
N THR A 114 1.45 -7.13 8.96
CA THR A 114 1.51 -6.12 7.89
C THR A 114 0.28 -6.23 6.98
N VAL A 115 -0.09 -7.45 6.58
CA VAL A 115 -1.31 -7.71 5.79
C VAL A 115 -2.56 -7.22 6.54
N LEU A 116 -2.69 -7.51 7.85
CA LEU A 116 -3.80 -7.00 8.68
C LEU A 116 -3.87 -5.46 8.71
N LEU A 117 -2.73 -4.79 8.75
CA LEU A 117 -2.68 -3.33 8.80
C LEU A 117 -3.09 -2.72 7.45
N VAL A 118 -2.56 -3.25 6.34
CA VAL A 118 -2.93 -2.82 4.97
C VAL A 118 -4.43 -3.01 4.73
N LEU A 119 -4.94 -4.20 5.03
CA LEU A 119 -6.35 -4.53 4.83
C LEU A 119 -7.26 -3.75 5.81
N GLY A 120 -6.81 -3.48 7.04
CA GLY A 120 -7.53 -2.62 7.99
C GLY A 120 -7.59 -1.16 7.54
N ALA A 121 -6.47 -0.62 7.03
CA ALA A 121 -6.42 0.73 6.46
C ALA A 121 -7.39 0.87 5.27
N PHE A 122 -7.47 -0.16 4.41
CA PHE A 122 -8.45 -0.21 3.33
C PHE A 122 -9.89 -0.06 3.86
N VAL A 123 -10.30 -0.86 4.86
CA VAL A 123 -11.67 -0.76 5.42
C VAL A 123 -11.92 0.63 6.00
N LEU A 124 -10.99 1.14 6.81
CA LEU A 124 -11.14 2.47 7.44
C LEU A 124 -11.23 3.59 6.40
N ALA A 125 -10.51 3.47 5.29
CA ALA A 125 -10.53 4.47 4.25
C ALA A 125 -11.82 4.44 3.42
N TRP A 126 -12.32 3.24 3.09
CA TRP A 126 -13.48 3.06 2.20
C TRP A 126 -14.83 3.02 2.91
N LEU A 127 -14.87 2.68 4.20
CA LEU A 127 -16.11 2.56 4.98
C LEU A 127 -16.91 3.88 5.03
N PRO A 128 -16.32 5.04 5.38
CA PRO A 128 -17.08 6.29 5.45
C PRO A 128 -17.66 6.70 4.09
N TYR A 129 -16.91 6.47 3.01
CA TYR A 129 -17.35 6.76 1.65
C TYR A 129 -18.53 5.88 1.25
N THR A 130 -18.45 4.60 1.57
CA THR A 130 -19.51 3.63 1.27
C THR A 130 -20.78 3.95 2.06
N ILE A 131 -20.66 4.34 3.34
CA ILE A 131 -21.80 4.75 4.18
C ILE A 131 -22.50 5.98 3.57
N ILE A 132 -21.74 7.04 3.27
CA ILE A 132 -22.31 8.27 2.70
C ILE A 132 -22.95 8.00 1.33
N SER A 133 -22.29 7.21 0.47
CA SER A 133 -22.77 6.90 -0.87
C SER A 133 -24.06 6.06 -0.82
N THR A 134 -24.14 5.10 0.11
CA THR A 134 -25.34 4.29 0.33
C THR A 134 -26.46 5.09 0.98
N GLY A 135 -26.15 5.96 1.95
CA GLY A 135 -27.14 6.86 2.59
C GLY A 135 -27.73 7.87 1.59
N LYS A 136 -26.92 8.38 0.66
CA LYS A 136 -27.43 9.18 -0.47
C LYS A 136 -28.42 8.39 -1.33
N LEU A 137 -28.18 7.09 -1.52
CA LEU A 137 -28.97 6.23 -2.40
C LEU A 137 -30.31 5.79 -1.79
N VAL A 138 -30.28 5.38 -0.52
CA VAL A 138 -31.41 4.75 0.17
C VAL A 138 -32.28 5.80 0.85
N THR A 139 -31.66 6.68 1.63
CA THR A 139 -32.33 7.64 2.51
C THR A 139 -32.21 9.09 2.03
N ARG A 140 -31.60 9.31 0.86
CA ARG A 140 -31.39 10.64 0.25
C ARG A 140 -30.68 11.63 1.19
N TRP A 141 -29.67 11.13 1.91
CA TRP A 141 -28.87 11.98 2.80
C TRP A 141 -28.27 13.17 2.06
N ASN A 142 -28.44 14.35 2.62
CA ASN A 142 -27.76 15.55 2.15
C ASN A 142 -26.52 15.79 3.01
N ILE A 143 -25.34 15.67 2.42
CA ILE A 143 -24.06 15.81 3.10
C ILE A 143 -23.36 17.05 2.54
N GLY A 144 -22.91 17.92 3.43
CA GLY A 144 -22.19 19.14 3.05
C GLY A 144 -20.85 18.87 2.35
N PRO A 145 -20.33 19.88 1.64
CA PRO A 145 -19.12 19.74 0.82
C PRO A 145 -17.89 19.35 1.64
N THR A 146 -17.73 19.88 2.86
CA THR A 146 -16.59 19.57 3.73
C THR A 146 -16.51 18.08 4.06
N SER A 147 -17.62 17.49 4.49
CA SER A 147 -17.67 16.06 4.85
C SER A 147 -17.50 15.17 3.62
N ALA A 148 -18.08 15.54 2.48
CA ALA A 148 -17.90 14.82 1.22
C ALA A 148 -16.44 14.81 0.76
N ASN A 149 -15.78 15.97 0.79
CA ASN A 149 -14.37 16.10 0.44
C ASN A 149 -13.46 15.36 1.43
N ALA A 150 -13.72 15.43 2.74
CA ALA A 150 -12.92 14.75 3.75
C ALA A 150 -12.92 13.22 3.54
N VAL A 151 -14.10 12.65 3.35
CA VAL A 151 -14.27 11.21 3.14
C VAL A 151 -13.68 10.74 1.81
N LEU A 152 -13.83 11.54 0.75
CA LEU A 152 -13.17 11.27 -0.53
C LEU A 152 -11.63 11.33 -0.39
N THR A 153 -11.11 12.32 0.32
CA THR A 153 -9.66 12.50 0.55
C THR A 153 -9.08 11.29 1.28
N ILE A 154 -9.75 10.82 2.33
CA ILE A 154 -9.37 9.61 3.06
C ILE A 154 -9.31 8.40 2.12
N THR A 155 -10.30 8.25 1.24
CA THR A 155 -10.36 7.16 0.26
C THR A 155 -9.20 7.22 -0.73
N LEU A 156 -8.88 8.42 -1.24
CA LEU A 156 -7.80 8.64 -2.20
C LEU A 156 -6.42 8.38 -1.60
N ILE A 157 -6.19 8.79 -0.36
CA ILE A 157 -4.90 8.61 0.32
C ILE A 157 -4.59 7.13 0.61
N ASN A 158 -5.60 6.25 0.67
CA ASN A 158 -5.44 4.82 0.99
C ASN A 158 -4.32 4.13 0.19
N GLY A 159 -4.24 4.39 -1.12
CA GLY A 159 -3.21 3.81 -1.99
C GLY A 159 -1.78 4.17 -1.56
N SER A 160 -1.61 5.40 -1.04
CA SER A 160 -0.32 5.93 -0.59
C SER A 160 0.13 5.38 0.76
N ILE A 161 -0.78 4.88 1.59
CA ILE A 161 -0.45 4.33 2.92
C ILE A 161 0.37 3.04 2.78
N ASN A 162 0.13 2.27 1.72
CA ASN A 162 0.72 0.94 1.53
C ASN A 162 2.28 0.94 1.55
N PRO A 163 3.00 1.75 0.74
CA PRO A 163 4.46 1.86 0.83
C PRO A 163 5.00 2.23 2.22
N PHE A 164 4.32 3.10 2.97
CA PHE A 164 4.73 3.46 4.34
C PHE A 164 4.59 2.26 5.29
N ILE A 165 3.51 1.50 5.16
CA ILE A 165 3.30 0.29 5.98
C ILE A 165 4.41 -0.74 5.69
N TYR A 166 4.71 -0.99 4.41
CA TYR A 166 5.74 -1.96 4.03
C TYR A 166 7.15 -1.50 4.46
N SER A 167 7.50 -0.23 4.26
CA SER A 167 8.82 0.32 4.61
C SER A 167 9.10 0.37 6.12
N LEU A 168 8.07 0.49 6.96
CA LEU A 168 8.23 0.47 8.41
C LEU A 168 8.30 -0.96 9.00
N ARG A 169 7.77 -1.96 8.30
CA ARG A 169 7.53 -3.31 8.89
C ARG A 169 8.38 -4.42 8.30
N ASP A 170 8.80 -4.32 7.04
CA ASP A 170 9.66 -5.31 6.40
C ASP A 170 11.11 -4.81 6.33
N LYS A 171 12.02 -5.49 7.04
CA LYS A 171 13.45 -5.12 7.07
C LYS A 171 14.11 -5.21 5.69
N ARG A 172 13.67 -6.12 4.82
CA ARG A 172 14.18 -6.28 3.45
C ARG A 172 13.66 -5.15 2.56
N PHE A 173 12.39 -4.80 2.69
CA PHE A 173 11.79 -3.66 1.97
C PHE A 173 12.39 -2.32 2.43
N LYS A 174 12.60 -2.15 3.74
CA LYS A 174 13.24 -0.96 4.34
C LYS A 174 14.64 -0.70 3.79
N GLY A 175 15.42 -1.76 3.55
CA GLY A 175 16.77 -1.63 2.96
C GLY A 175 16.73 -1.07 1.54
N GLY A 176 15.85 -1.59 0.69
CA GLY A 176 15.63 -1.08 -0.67
C GLY A 176 15.04 0.33 -0.70
N PHE A 177 14.01 0.58 0.11
CA PHE A 177 13.36 1.89 0.22
C PHE A 177 14.31 2.98 0.73
N LYS A 178 15.14 2.67 1.73
CA LYS A 178 16.21 3.56 2.21
C LYS A 178 17.26 3.80 1.12
N LYS A 179 17.61 2.80 0.32
CA LYS A 179 18.52 2.99 -0.82
C LYS A 179 17.90 3.94 -1.84
N ILE A 180 16.64 3.79 -2.23
CA ILE A 180 15.98 4.68 -3.20
C ILE A 180 15.91 6.12 -2.68
N ILE A 181 15.50 6.34 -1.43
CA ILE A 181 15.38 7.69 -0.85
C ILE A 181 16.74 8.32 -0.53
N CYS A 182 17.69 7.56 0.01
CA CYS A 182 19.01 8.08 0.39
C CYS A 182 20.05 8.03 -0.75
N SER A 183 19.83 7.31 -1.86
CA SER A 183 20.72 7.35 -3.03
C SER A 183 20.58 8.64 -3.84
N CYS A 184 19.50 9.41 -3.64
CA CYS A 184 19.35 10.73 -4.26
C CYS A 184 20.42 11.75 -3.81
N GLY A 185 21.18 11.46 -2.75
CA GLY A 185 22.30 12.30 -2.29
C GLY A 185 23.67 11.62 -2.29
N LYS A 186 23.78 10.33 -2.66
CA LYS A 186 25.06 9.62 -2.64
C LYS A 186 25.74 9.56 -4.01
N ASN A 187 24.97 9.30 -5.07
CA ASN A 187 25.55 9.26 -6.42
C ASN A 187 26.04 10.65 -6.86
N LEU A 188 25.35 11.73 -6.47
CA LEU A 188 25.80 13.10 -6.73
C LEU A 188 27.10 13.47 -5.99
N VAL A 189 27.33 12.94 -4.78
CA VAL A 189 28.55 13.24 -4.01
C VAL A 189 29.72 12.38 -4.49
N GLU A 190 29.48 11.11 -4.82
CA GLU A 190 30.52 10.19 -5.31
C GLU A 190 30.99 10.58 -6.72
N ASP A 191 30.08 10.93 -7.65
CA ASP A 191 30.43 11.42 -8.98
C ASP A 191 31.17 12.78 -8.94
N THR A 192 30.80 13.65 -7.99
CA THR A 192 31.49 14.95 -7.79
C THR A 192 32.88 14.76 -7.18
N MET A 193 33.02 13.83 -6.22
CA MET A 193 34.29 13.54 -5.56
C MET A 193 35.28 12.89 -6.53
N ASP A 194 34.83 11.94 -7.36
CA ASP A 194 35.68 11.28 -8.37
C ASP A 194 36.06 12.25 -9.50
N SER A 195 35.14 13.13 -9.91
CA SER A 195 35.46 14.22 -10.85
C SER A 195 36.48 15.21 -10.28
N TYR A 196 36.40 15.53 -8.99
CA TYR A 196 37.37 16.41 -8.31
C TYR A 196 38.74 15.74 -8.12
N VAL A 197 38.77 14.48 -7.69
CA VAL A 197 40.04 13.74 -7.51
C VAL A 197 40.75 13.53 -8.86
N SER A 198 39.99 13.29 -9.94
CA SER A 198 40.55 13.14 -11.29
C SER A 198 41.01 14.45 -11.93
N SER A 199 40.46 15.60 -11.52
CA SER A 199 40.97 16.92 -11.93
C SER A 199 42.26 17.28 -11.19
N VAL A 200 42.31 17.05 -9.87
CA VAL A 200 43.51 17.29 -9.04
C VAL A 200 44.70 16.43 -9.50
N ARG A 201 44.48 15.14 -9.81
CA ARG A 201 45.55 14.27 -10.36
C ARG A 201 46.09 14.76 -11.70
N ARG A 202 45.22 15.31 -12.56
CA ARG A 202 45.64 15.88 -13.85
C ARG A 202 46.48 17.14 -13.66
N THR A 203 46.12 18.00 -12.71
CA THR A 203 46.89 19.21 -12.40
C THR A 203 48.29 18.88 -11.86
N GLN A 204 48.41 17.87 -10.98
CA GLN A 204 49.70 17.42 -10.45
C GLN A 204 50.59 16.76 -11.51
N ALA A 205 49.99 16.01 -12.45
CA ALA A 205 50.74 15.38 -13.55
C ALA A 205 51.22 16.38 -14.63
N SER A 206 50.73 17.62 -14.60
CA SER A 206 51.06 18.67 -15.58
C SER A 206 52.16 19.62 -15.08
N GLN A 207 52.67 19.42 -13.87
CA GLN A 207 53.65 20.31 -13.24
C GLN A 207 55.06 19.87 -13.68
N PRO A 208 55.79 20.66 -14.48
CA PRO A 208 57.12 20.29 -14.93
C PRO A 208 58.07 20.28 -13.72
N GLU A 209 58.83 19.20 -13.56
CA GLU A 209 59.97 19.12 -12.64
C GLU A 209 60.95 20.25 -12.99
N ILE A 210 61.02 21.29 -12.16
CA ILE A 210 62.11 22.25 -12.21
C ILE A 210 63.33 21.52 -11.63
N ASN A 211 64.13 20.93 -12.52
CA ASN A 211 65.42 20.34 -12.17
C ASN A 211 66.33 21.42 -11.59
N ALA A 212 66.51 21.40 -10.27
CA ALA A 212 67.59 22.09 -9.59
C ALA A 212 68.82 21.18 -9.60
N GLN A 213 69.54 21.13 -10.72
CA GLN A 213 70.90 20.58 -10.77
C GLN A 213 71.59 20.96 -12.08
N ASP A 214 72.07 22.20 -12.14
CA ASP A 214 73.23 22.60 -12.95
C ASP A 214 73.97 23.71 -12.21
N THR A 215 75.30 23.75 -12.38
CA THR A 215 76.28 24.68 -11.79
C THR A 215 77.03 24.20 -10.54
N HIS A 216 77.78 23.10 -10.67
CA HIS A 216 79.12 23.03 -10.09
C HIS A 216 80.12 23.06 -11.25
N LEU A 217 80.70 24.23 -11.50
CA LEU A 217 82.09 24.42 -11.91
C LEU A 217 82.56 25.80 -11.46
#